data_AF-A0AAJ7IVW1-F1
#
_entry.id   AF-A0AAJ7IVW1-F1
#
_cell.length_a   1.000
_cell.length_b   1.000
_cell.length_c   1.000
_cell.angle_alpha   90.00
_cell.angle_beta   90.00
_cell.angle_gamma   90.00
#
_symmetry.space_group_name_H-M   'P 1'
#
loop_
_entity.id
_entity.type
_entity.pdbx_description
1 polymer ?
#
loop_
_entity_poly.entity_id
_entity_poly.type
_entity_poly.pdbx_seq_one_letter_code
_entity_poly.pdbx_strand_id
1 'polypeptide(L)'
;MSNGIRLSAKEIGGKHMSNNANCLPVMSSTLRSPLMKLSSYFLAVRPWSLSASLMPTLLGSALAYRLTGLTNFSWISLIFTVYTVFCVHGAGNVVNTYFDYIKGVDSRKSDDRILVDQLLSKDELVSLGALLYTAGCLGFVLLTTISPARMEHLALLYFGGLSSSFLYTGGIGLKYIALGDVLILVIFGPISVLFAFMVQTGYIELGTIYYAIPLALNTEAILHSNNTRDLESDKKAGIVTLAILIGHTVSHVLYAFLLFTPYVTLVVLALRYSVWFLLPVITLPTAFKIEKQFRTPHTIQSVPKQTAKLNMFLGILYVVACLLVDPLPYL
;
A
#
# COMPACT_ATOMS: atom_id res chain seq x y z
N MET A 1 81.39 -34.46 8.19
CA MET A 1 81.84 -35.43 7.16
C MET A 1 80.75 -35.42 6.08
N SER A 2 80.87 -34.60 5.02
CA SER A 2 81.66 -34.83 3.78
C SER A 2 81.00 -35.95 2.96
N ASN A 3 80.51 -35.86 1.72
CA ASN A 3 80.59 -34.95 0.55
C ASN A 3 79.28 -35.14 -0.27
N GLY A 4 78.75 -34.29 -1.16
CA GLY A 4 79.36 -33.37 -2.13
C GLY A 4 79.51 -34.02 -3.51
N ILE A 5 79.07 -33.33 -4.60
CA ILE A 5 79.25 -33.54 -6.08
C ILE A 5 77.89 -33.82 -6.80
N ARG A 6 77.15 -32.88 -7.47
CA ARG A 6 77.36 -32.03 -8.70
C ARG A 6 77.76 -32.88 -9.93
N LEU A 7 77.33 -32.76 -11.19
CA LEU A 7 76.53 -31.87 -12.05
C LEU A 7 76.48 -32.60 -13.42
N SER A 8 75.46 -32.42 -14.27
CA SER A 8 75.67 -32.02 -15.67
C SER A 8 74.34 -31.75 -16.39
N ALA A 9 74.33 -30.67 -17.16
CA ALA A 9 73.21 -30.10 -17.88
C ALA A 9 73.14 -30.60 -19.34
N LYS A 10 71.94 -30.55 -19.93
CA LYS A 10 71.79 -30.16 -21.34
C LYS A 10 70.40 -29.56 -21.60
N GLU A 11 70.44 -28.40 -22.23
CA GLU A 11 69.33 -27.53 -22.65
C GLU A 11 68.41 -28.18 -23.71
N ILE A 12 67.19 -27.65 -23.87
CA ILE A 12 66.70 -26.92 -25.06
C ILE A 12 65.18 -26.66 -24.95
N GLY A 13 64.78 -25.41 -25.17
CA GLY A 13 63.57 -25.09 -25.95
C GLY A 13 62.29 -24.75 -25.17
N GLY A 14 62.00 -23.45 -25.04
CA GLY A 14 60.80 -22.96 -24.38
C GLY A 14 59.49 -23.08 -25.17
N LYS A 15 58.38 -22.83 -24.46
CA LYS A 15 57.17 -22.21 -25.00
C LYS A 15 56.39 -21.57 -23.85
N HIS A 16 56.16 -20.27 -23.99
CA HIS A 16 55.25 -19.46 -23.19
C HIS A 16 53.87 -20.10 -23.07
N MET A 17 53.34 -20.23 -21.86
CA MET A 17 51.90 -20.20 -21.61
C MET A 17 51.61 -19.35 -20.37
N SER A 18 51.06 -18.16 -20.65
CA SER A 18 50.39 -17.27 -19.71
C SER A 18 49.22 -18.00 -19.04
N ASN A 19 49.24 -18.12 -17.71
CA ASN A 19 48.06 -18.49 -16.95
C ASN A 19 47.34 -17.21 -16.50
N ASN A 20 46.29 -16.89 -17.26
CA ASN A 20 45.35 -15.81 -16.98
C ASN A 20 44.73 -15.97 -15.59
N ALA A 21 44.90 -14.94 -14.77
CA ALA A 21 44.03 -14.67 -13.63
C ALA A 21 42.60 -14.43 -14.16
N ASN A 22 41.67 -15.29 -13.77
CA ASN A 22 40.25 -15.09 -14.00
C ASN A 22 39.74 -13.94 -13.12
N CYS A 23 39.92 -12.71 -13.59
CA CYS A 23 39.06 -11.59 -13.20
C CYS A 23 37.65 -11.89 -13.70
N LEU A 24 36.73 -12.16 -12.78
CA LEU A 24 35.30 -12.16 -13.07
C LEU A 24 34.95 -10.78 -13.66
N PRO A 25 34.33 -10.72 -14.86
CA PRO A 25 33.97 -9.44 -15.44
C PRO A 25 32.90 -8.78 -14.55
N VAL A 26 33.19 -7.56 -14.12
CA VAL A 26 32.22 -6.59 -13.60
C VAL A 26 31.03 -6.62 -14.56
N MET A 27 29.89 -7.06 -14.05
CA MET A 27 28.67 -7.23 -14.83
C MET A 27 28.33 -5.89 -15.49
N SER A 28 28.47 -5.85 -16.81
CA SER A 28 28.22 -4.67 -17.61
C SER A 28 26.77 -4.23 -17.45
N SER A 29 26.59 -2.91 -17.42
CA SER A 29 25.31 -2.20 -17.48
C SER A 29 24.53 -2.64 -18.71
N THR A 30 23.74 -3.70 -18.58
CA THR A 30 22.86 -4.19 -19.62
C THR A 30 21.72 -3.20 -19.77
N LEU A 31 21.61 -2.60 -20.96
CA LEU A 31 20.50 -1.76 -21.40
C LEU A 31 19.19 -2.54 -21.19
N ARG A 32 18.48 -2.27 -20.10
CA ARG A 32 17.12 -2.80 -19.90
C ARG A 32 16.22 -2.24 -20.98
N SER A 33 15.41 -3.09 -21.62
CA SER A 33 14.44 -2.63 -22.60
C SER A 33 13.46 -1.61 -21.98
N PRO A 34 12.95 -0.63 -22.74
CA PRO A 34 11.98 0.36 -22.23
C PRO A 34 10.77 -0.28 -21.54
N LEU A 35 10.33 -1.45 -22.03
CA LEU A 35 9.24 -2.23 -21.44
C LEU A 35 9.58 -2.78 -20.05
N MET A 36 10.82 -3.25 -19.85
CA MET A 36 11.29 -3.71 -18.52
C MET A 36 11.38 -2.54 -17.53
N LYS A 37 11.70 -1.34 -18.01
CA LYS A 37 11.67 -0.12 -17.17
C LYS A 37 10.25 0.29 -16.80
N LEU A 38 9.30 0.30 -17.74
CA LEU A 38 7.89 0.61 -17.46
C LEU A 38 7.29 -0.37 -16.44
N SER A 39 7.61 -1.66 -16.56
CA SER A 39 7.21 -2.67 -15.58
C SER A 39 7.77 -2.39 -14.18
N SER A 40 9.00 -1.88 -14.09
CA SER A 40 9.64 -1.51 -12.81
C SER A 40 8.96 -0.30 -12.16
N TYR A 41 8.58 0.71 -12.94
CA TYR A 41 7.78 1.84 -12.44
C TYR A 41 6.39 1.40 -11.96
N PHE A 42 5.72 0.53 -12.73
CA PHE A 42 4.42 -0.02 -12.33
C PHE A 42 4.51 -0.82 -11.03
N LEU A 43 5.58 -1.61 -10.86
CA LEU A 43 5.82 -2.38 -9.63
C LEU A 43 6.08 -1.45 -8.43
N ALA A 44 6.82 -0.35 -8.62
CA ALA A 44 7.12 0.63 -7.56
C ALA A 44 5.88 1.32 -6.98
N VAL A 45 4.82 1.48 -7.79
CA VAL A 45 3.52 2.03 -7.34
C VAL A 45 2.72 1.03 -6.48
N ARG A 46 3.13 -0.24 -6.43
CA ARG A 46 2.48 -1.35 -5.72
C ARG A 46 0.98 -1.47 -6.03
N PRO A 47 0.59 -1.82 -7.28
CA PRO A 47 -0.80 -1.81 -7.74
C PRO A 47 -1.73 -2.70 -6.91
N TRP A 48 -1.18 -3.78 -6.35
CA TRP A 48 -1.92 -4.70 -5.47
C TRP A 48 -2.44 -4.02 -4.19
N SER A 49 -1.84 -2.91 -3.76
CA SER A 49 -2.24 -2.15 -2.57
C SER A 49 -3.31 -1.09 -2.87
N LEU A 50 -3.54 -0.74 -4.14
CA LEU A 50 -4.45 0.36 -4.52
C LEU A 50 -5.92 0.09 -4.16
N SER A 51 -6.30 -1.16 -3.87
CA SER A 51 -7.63 -1.46 -3.33
C SER A 51 -7.91 -0.69 -2.03
N ALA A 52 -6.88 -0.48 -1.20
CA ALA A 52 -6.97 0.22 0.06
C ALA A 52 -7.54 1.64 -0.10
N SER A 53 -7.21 2.36 -1.18
CA SER A 53 -7.76 3.69 -1.46
C SER A 53 -8.93 3.68 -2.43
N LEU A 54 -9.00 2.72 -3.35
CA LEU A 54 -10.08 2.62 -4.32
C LEU A 54 -11.42 2.35 -3.62
N MET A 55 -11.48 1.34 -2.73
CA MET A 55 -12.75 0.93 -2.13
C MET A 55 -13.40 2.04 -1.29
N PRO A 56 -12.66 2.76 -0.42
CA PRO A 56 -13.20 3.93 0.29
C PRO A 56 -13.66 5.05 -0.64
N THR A 57 -12.91 5.32 -1.71
CA THR A 57 -13.26 6.34 -2.71
C THR A 57 -14.58 6.01 -3.42
N LEU A 58 -14.73 4.75 -3.86
CA LEU A 58 -15.96 4.27 -4.48
C LEU A 58 -17.13 4.27 -3.49
N LEU A 59 -16.88 3.92 -2.22
CA LEU A 59 -17.90 3.98 -1.18
C LEU A 59 -18.41 5.41 -0.97
N GLY A 60 -17.53 6.39 -0.76
CA GLY A 60 -17.93 7.79 -0.59
C GLY A 60 -18.73 8.31 -1.78
N SER A 61 -18.30 7.96 -2.99
CA SER A 61 -19.02 8.31 -4.23
C SER A 61 -20.37 7.61 -4.35
N ALA A 62 -20.48 6.34 -3.95
CA ALA A 62 -21.74 5.61 -3.97
C ALA A 62 -22.75 6.19 -2.97
N LEU A 63 -22.30 6.57 -1.77
CA LEU A 63 -23.14 7.26 -0.79
C LEU A 63 -23.62 8.61 -1.33
N ALA A 64 -22.73 9.38 -1.97
CA ALA A 64 -23.12 10.63 -2.61
C ALA A 64 -24.16 10.42 -3.72
N TYR A 65 -23.93 9.44 -4.61
CA TYR A 65 -24.87 9.06 -5.67
C TYR A 65 -26.26 8.74 -5.13
N ARG A 66 -26.32 8.01 -4.01
CA ARG A 66 -27.58 7.62 -3.37
C ARG A 66 -28.35 8.80 -2.78
N LEU A 67 -27.67 9.83 -2.29
CA LEU A 67 -28.30 11.02 -1.73
C LEU A 67 -28.68 12.05 -2.79
N THR A 68 -27.83 12.25 -3.79
CA THR A 68 -28.04 13.32 -4.79
C THR A 68 -28.79 12.85 -6.03
N GLY A 69 -28.82 11.54 -6.28
CA GLY A 69 -29.43 10.93 -7.46
C GLY A 69 -28.63 11.15 -8.75
N LEU A 70 -29.07 10.47 -9.81
CA LEU A 70 -28.35 10.43 -11.10
C LEU A 70 -28.14 11.81 -11.73
N THR A 71 -29.08 12.75 -11.55
CA THR A 71 -29.03 14.08 -12.17
C THR A 71 -27.95 14.99 -11.59
N ASN A 72 -27.59 14.78 -10.33
CA ASN A 72 -26.63 15.63 -9.61
C ASN A 72 -25.27 14.96 -9.42
N PHE A 73 -25.14 13.67 -9.72
CA PHE A 73 -23.89 12.95 -9.61
C PHE A 73 -22.98 13.20 -10.81
N SER A 74 -21.72 13.57 -10.57
CA SER A 74 -20.74 13.87 -11.61
C SER A 74 -19.77 12.71 -11.82
N TRP A 75 -19.94 11.96 -12.92
CA TRP A 75 -19.01 10.91 -13.33
C TRP A 75 -17.59 11.43 -13.60
N ILE A 76 -17.49 12.67 -14.11
CA ILE A 76 -16.21 13.34 -14.34
C ILE A 76 -15.49 13.58 -13.00
N SER A 77 -16.22 14.06 -11.99
CA SER A 77 -15.67 14.26 -10.64
C SER A 77 -15.22 12.94 -10.02
N LEU A 78 -15.94 11.83 -10.24
CA LEU A 78 -15.53 10.50 -9.79
C LEU A 78 -14.19 10.08 -10.42
N ILE A 79 -14.05 10.23 -11.74
CA ILE A 79 -12.82 9.86 -12.47
C ILE A 79 -11.63 10.66 -11.92
N PHE A 80 -11.78 11.98 -11.76
CA PHE A 80 -10.71 12.82 -11.21
C PHE A 80 -10.43 12.54 -9.73
N THR A 81 -11.44 12.13 -8.95
CA THR A 81 -11.24 11.69 -7.56
C THR A 81 -10.36 10.44 -7.51
N VAL A 82 -10.72 9.41 -8.28
CA VAL A 82 -9.95 8.16 -8.35
C VAL A 82 -8.53 8.43 -8.84
N TYR A 83 -8.38 9.22 -9.90
CA TYR A 83 -7.07 9.63 -10.43
C TYR A 83 -6.22 10.32 -9.35
N THR A 84 -6.77 11.34 -8.69
CA THR A 84 -6.09 12.12 -7.64
C THR A 84 -5.63 11.23 -6.50
N VAL A 85 -6.52 10.38 -5.99
CA VAL A 85 -6.24 9.46 -4.88
C VAL A 85 -5.20 8.41 -5.27
N PHE A 86 -5.25 7.88 -6.50
CA PHE A 86 -4.27 6.90 -6.99
C PHE A 86 -2.88 7.52 -7.15
N CYS A 87 -2.79 8.74 -7.66
CA CYS A 87 -1.54 9.47 -7.76
C CYS A 87 -0.90 9.69 -6.38
N VAL A 88 -1.68 10.17 -5.40
CA VAL A 88 -1.18 10.40 -4.03
C VAL A 88 -0.79 9.10 -3.34
N HIS A 89 -1.61 8.04 -3.43
CA HIS A 89 -1.28 6.73 -2.87
C HIS A 89 -0.02 6.14 -3.52
N GLY A 90 0.07 6.18 -4.85
CA GLY A 90 1.25 5.74 -5.58
C GLY A 90 2.51 6.50 -5.17
N ALA A 91 2.41 7.83 -5.00
CA ALA A 91 3.52 8.64 -4.51
C ALA A 91 3.94 8.22 -3.10
N GLY A 92 2.98 7.95 -2.20
CA GLY A 92 3.26 7.40 -0.86
C GLY A 92 4.00 6.06 -0.90
N ASN A 93 3.61 5.14 -1.79
CA ASN A 93 4.31 3.86 -1.97
C ASN A 93 5.76 4.06 -2.41
N VAL A 94 5.99 4.96 -3.37
CA VAL A 94 7.32 5.31 -3.88
C VAL A 94 8.19 5.96 -2.80
N VAL A 95 7.61 6.87 -2.01
CA VAL A 95 8.27 7.50 -0.85
C VAL A 95 8.60 6.46 0.22
N ASN A 96 7.69 5.51 0.49
CA ASN A 96 7.95 4.39 1.39
C ASN A 96 9.17 3.57 0.94
N THR A 97 9.20 3.14 -0.33
CA THR A 97 10.35 2.41 -0.91
C THR A 97 11.66 3.18 -0.76
N TYR A 98 11.65 4.50 -1.01
CA TYR A 98 12.84 5.32 -0.88
C TYR A 98 13.36 5.37 0.56
N PHE A 99 12.50 5.72 1.53
CA PHE A 99 12.92 5.90 2.92
C PHE A 99 13.24 4.57 3.62
N ASP A 100 12.51 3.50 3.33
CA ASP A 100 12.82 2.17 3.84
C ASP A 100 14.20 1.69 3.35
N TYR A 101 14.55 1.96 2.09
CA TYR A 101 15.90 1.69 1.57
C TYR A 101 16.98 2.55 2.27
N ILE A 102 16.78 3.86 2.38
CA ILE A 102 17.77 4.77 3.00
C ILE A 102 17.99 4.46 4.48
N LYS A 103 16.95 4.02 5.20
CA LYS A 103 17.05 3.61 6.59
C LYS A 103 17.54 2.17 6.79
N GLY A 104 17.81 1.43 5.72
CA GLY A 104 18.27 0.04 5.79
C GLY A 104 17.22 -0.96 6.29
N VAL A 105 15.93 -0.59 6.18
CA VAL A 105 14.79 -1.47 6.47
C VAL A 105 14.64 -2.50 5.35
N ASP A 106 14.74 -2.06 4.09
CA ASP A 106 14.64 -2.95 2.94
C ASP A 106 15.92 -3.76 2.71
N SER A 107 15.75 -5.06 2.49
CA SER A 107 16.83 -6.03 2.25
C SER A 107 16.44 -7.01 1.14
N ARG A 108 17.36 -7.91 0.75
CA ARG A 108 17.05 -8.97 -0.25
C ARG A 108 15.95 -9.94 0.19
N LYS A 109 15.58 -9.93 1.47
CA LYS A 109 14.52 -10.76 2.04
C LYS A 109 13.17 -10.02 2.13
N SER A 110 13.16 -8.71 1.91
CA SER A 110 11.95 -7.88 1.94
C SER A 110 11.08 -8.14 0.71
N ASP A 111 9.78 -7.86 0.80
CA ASP A 111 8.85 -7.97 -0.34
C ASP A 111 9.07 -6.84 -1.35
N ASP A 112 9.38 -5.63 -0.88
CA ASP A 112 9.87 -4.55 -1.74
C ASP A 112 11.37 -4.65 -1.92
N ARG A 113 11.79 -4.69 -3.18
CA ARG A 113 13.18 -4.83 -3.60
C ARG A 113 13.55 -3.90 -4.75
N ILE A 114 12.71 -2.89 -5.06
CA ILE A 114 12.94 -2.02 -6.22
C ILE A 114 14.35 -1.40 -6.21
N LEU A 115 14.76 -0.80 -5.09
CA LEU A 115 16.09 -0.20 -4.95
C LEU A 115 17.17 -1.24 -4.60
N VAL A 116 16.82 -2.27 -3.81
CA VAL A 116 17.76 -3.34 -3.41
C VAL A 116 18.27 -4.12 -4.62
N ASP A 117 17.39 -4.42 -5.58
CA ASP A 117 17.69 -5.16 -6.81
C ASP A 117 18.08 -4.23 -7.97
N GLN A 118 18.24 -2.92 -7.71
CA GLN A 118 18.59 -1.92 -8.72
C GLN A 118 17.64 -1.96 -9.93
N LEU A 119 16.33 -2.16 -9.67
CA LEU A 119 15.32 -2.13 -10.72
C LEU A 119 15.06 -0.70 -11.20
N LEU A 120 15.16 0.25 -10.27
CA LEU A 120 15.21 1.69 -10.50
C LEU A 120 16.36 2.28 -9.67
N SER A 121 16.95 3.35 -10.16
CA SER A 121 17.85 4.19 -9.37
C SER A 121 17.08 5.05 -8.36
N LYS A 122 17.78 5.58 -7.35
CA LYS A 122 17.19 6.53 -6.40
C LYS A 122 16.60 7.75 -7.10
N ASP A 123 17.30 8.29 -8.10
CA ASP A 123 16.86 9.49 -8.81
C ASP A 123 15.63 9.22 -9.68
N GLU A 124 15.56 8.06 -10.34
CA GLU A 124 14.35 7.61 -11.06
C GLU A 124 13.16 7.47 -10.10
N LEU A 125 13.38 6.91 -8.90
CA LEU A 125 12.32 6.73 -7.90
C LEU A 125 11.83 8.08 -7.34
N VAL A 126 12.75 9.00 -7.01
CA VAL A 126 12.41 10.36 -6.57
C VAL A 126 11.65 11.11 -7.67
N SER A 127 12.09 11.00 -8.92
CA SER A 127 11.42 11.62 -10.07
C SER A 127 10.02 11.07 -10.27
N LEU A 128 9.83 9.75 -10.12
CA LEU A 128 8.49 9.14 -10.16
C LEU A 128 7.61 9.69 -9.02
N GLY A 129 8.14 9.79 -7.80
CA GLY A 129 7.41 10.35 -6.66
C GLY A 129 6.97 11.79 -6.89
N ALA A 130 7.87 12.64 -7.40
CA ALA A 130 7.57 14.03 -7.75
C ALA A 130 6.52 14.14 -8.87
N LEU A 131 6.62 13.29 -9.90
CA LEU A 131 5.63 13.20 -10.98
C LEU A 131 4.26 12.82 -10.44
N LEU A 132 4.17 11.81 -9.57
CA LEU A 132 2.92 11.34 -8.98
C LEU A 132 2.29 12.38 -8.06
N TYR A 133 3.07 13.06 -7.21
CA TYR A 133 2.53 14.17 -6.40
C TYR A 133 2.05 15.33 -7.28
N THR A 134 2.80 15.69 -8.32
CA THR A 134 2.39 16.73 -9.27
C THR A 134 1.08 16.36 -9.98
N ALA A 135 0.98 15.14 -10.47
CA ALA A 135 -0.23 14.59 -11.07
C ALA A 135 -1.43 14.61 -10.09
N GLY A 136 -1.20 14.24 -8.84
CA GLY A 136 -2.19 14.35 -7.77
C GLY A 136 -2.65 15.79 -7.55
N CYS A 137 -1.72 16.76 -7.52
CA CYS A 137 -2.05 18.17 -7.35
C CYS A 137 -2.83 18.72 -8.55
N LEU A 138 -2.49 18.31 -9.78
CA LEU A 138 -3.24 18.69 -10.97
C LEU A 138 -4.66 18.12 -10.94
N GLY A 139 -4.82 16.86 -10.54
CA GLY A 139 -6.12 16.24 -10.32
C GLY A 139 -6.96 17.00 -9.28
N PHE A 140 -6.33 17.38 -8.16
CA PHE A 140 -6.98 18.21 -7.14
C PHE A 140 -7.40 19.59 -7.65
N VAL A 141 -6.54 20.30 -8.38
CA VAL A 141 -6.89 21.60 -8.98
C VAL A 141 -8.10 21.46 -9.90
N LEU A 142 -8.17 20.41 -10.73
CA LEU A 142 -9.34 20.13 -11.55
C LEU A 142 -10.60 19.84 -10.71
N LEU A 143 -10.46 19.11 -9.59
CA LEU A 143 -11.58 18.89 -8.67
C LEU A 143 -12.11 20.20 -8.07
N THR A 144 -11.23 21.17 -7.76
CA THR A 144 -11.67 22.47 -7.22
C THR A 144 -12.51 23.30 -8.20
N THR A 145 -12.43 23.03 -9.51
CA THR A 145 -13.21 23.76 -10.51
C THR A 145 -14.55 23.11 -10.85
N ILE A 146 -14.67 21.79 -10.65
CA ILE A 146 -15.88 21.02 -11.01
C ILE A 146 -16.71 20.56 -9.81
N SER A 147 -16.11 20.49 -8.62
CA SER A 147 -16.81 20.10 -7.40
C SER A 147 -17.65 21.25 -6.86
N PRO A 148 -18.87 20.99 -6.33
CA PRO A 148 -19.64 21.98 -5.58
C PRO A 148 -19.05 22.27 -4.18
N ALA A 149 -18.00 21.56 -3.75
CA ALA A 149 -17.39 21.74 -2.44
C ALA A 149 -16.65 23.08 -2.33
N ARG A 150 -16.71 23.68 -1.14
CA ARG A 150 -15.85 24.83 -0.84
C ARG A 150 -14.39 24.41 -0.82
N MET A 151 -13.53 25.24 -1.42
CA MET A 151 -12.11 24.96 -1.59
C MET A 151 -11.41 24.65 -0.27
N GLU A 152 -11.73 25.37 0.81
CA GLU A 152 -11.08 25.20 2.11
C GLU A 152 -11.28 23.80 2.71
N HIS A 153 -12.49 23.24 2.61
CA HIS A 153 -12.80 21.91 3.12
C HIS A 153 -12.17 20.82 2.26
N LEU A 154 -12.25 20.99 0.94
CA LEU A 154 -11.69 20.04 -0.02
C LEU A 154 -10.15 20.00 0.10
N ALA A 155 -9.52 21.17 0.26
CA ALA A 155 -8.09 21.32 0.49
C ALA A 155 -7.65 20.67 1.81
N LEU A 156 -8.42 20.85 2.89
CA LEU A 156 -8.09 20.24 4.18
C LEU A 156 -7.99 18.71 4.08
N LEU A 157 -8.99 18.07 3.46
CA LEU A 157 -8.98 16.61 3.30
C LEU A 157 -7.89 16.14 2.33
N TYR A 158 -7.72 16.84 1.22
CA TYR A 158 -6.71 16.51 0.23
C TYR A 158 -5.29 16.63 0.78
N PHE A 159 -4.93 17.78 1.37
CA PHE A 159 -3.61 17.98 1.95
C PHE A 159 -3.40 17.12 3.19
N GLY A 160 -4.47 16.81 3.95
CA GLY A 160 -4.41 15.79 4.99
C GLY A 160 -3.93 14.44 4.44
N GLY A 161 -4.51 13.97 3.34
CA GLY A 161 -4.09 12.74 2.65
C GLY A 161 -2.67 12.82 2.05
N LEU A 162 -2.37 13.89 1.32
CA LEU A 162 -1.08 14.10 0.66
C LEU A 162 0.08 14.25 1.66
N SER A 163 -0.11 15.04 2.72
CA SER A 163 0.91 15.17 3.76
C SER A 163 1.08 13.84 4.50
N SER A 164 -0.01 13.11 4.76
CA SER A 164 0.07 11.79 5.40
C SER A 164 0.82 10.77 4.56
N SER A 165 0.63 10.74 3.24
CA SER A 165 1.36 9.82 2.36
C SER A 165 2.87 10.06 2.37
N PHE A 166 3.31 11.31 2.56
CA PHE A 166 4.73 11.63 2.75
C PHE A 166 5.19 11.35 4.18
N LEU A 167 4.49 11.87 5.19
CA LEU A 167 4.88 11.78 6.61
C LEU A 167 4.85 10.35 7.18
N TYR A 168 4.20 9.42 6.47
CA TYR A 168 4.19 8.01 6.82
C TYR A 168 5.61 7.44 6.97
N THR A 169 6.52 7.69 6.01
CA THR A 169 7.93 7.31 6.11
C THR A 169 8.90 8.48 5.96
N GLY A 170 8.54 9.51 5.22
CA GLY A 170 9.30 10.75 5.10
C GLY A 170 9.09 11.68 6.30
N GLY A 171 9.96 12.68 6.41
CA GLY A 171 9.92 13.65 7.51
C GLY A 171 10.04 12.95 8.88
N ILE A 172 9.00 13.09 9.72
CA ILE A 172 8.92 12.44 11.03
C ILE A 172 8.87 10.91 10.95
N GLY A 173 8.40 10.36 9.83
CA GLY A 173 8.31 8.92 9.58
C GLY A 173 7.43 8.20 10.60
N LEU A 174 6.12 8.48 10.57
CA LEU A 174 5.11 7.95 11.50
C LEU A 174 5.11 6.42 11.62
N LYS A 175 5.43 5.70 10.53
CA LYS A 175 5.66 4.25 10.50
C LYS A 175 6.71 3.82 11.53
N TYR A 176 7.80 4.58 11.65
CA TYR A 176 8.96 4.23 12.45
C TYR A 176 8.81 4.51 13.95
N ILE A 177 7.71 5.16 14.34
CA ILE A 177 7.37 5.51 15.73
C ILE A 177 5.97 4.99 16.13
N ALA A 178 5.55 3.87 15.53
CA ALA A 178 4.29 3.17 15.80
C ALA A 178 3.00 4.00 15.65
N LEU A 179 3.04 5.07 14.86
CA LEU A 179 1.87 5.88 14.50
C LEU A 179 1.33 5.58 13.10
N GLY A 180 1.99 4.69 12.36
CA GLY A 180 1.60 4.28 11.01
C GLY A 180 0.20 3.66 10.95
N ASP A 181 -0.12 2.71 11.83
CA ASP A 181 -1.40 2.01 11.84
C ASP A 181 -2.58 2.96 12.08
N VAL A 182 -2.43 3.90 13.03
CA VAL A 182 -3.42 4.96 13.31
C VAL A 182 -3.61 5.87 12.09
N LEU A 183 -2.50 6.30 11.47
CA LEU A 183 -2.55 7.15 10.28
C LEU A 183 -3.32 6.46 9.14
N ILE A 184 -3.01 5.20 8.86
CA ILE A 184 -3.64 4.44 7.77
C ILE A 184 -5.13 4.24 8.03
N LEU A 185 -5.53 3.92 9.26
CA LEU A 185 -6.93 3.77 9.64
C LEU A 185 -7.72 5.06 9.42
N VAL A 186 -7.16 6.22 9.78
CA VAL A 186 -7.81 7.53 9.62
C VAL A 186 -7.89 7.96 8.15
N ILE A 187 -6.78 7.84 7.42
CA ILE A 187 -6.67 8.36 6.05
C ILE A 187 -7.44 7.50 5.05
N PHE A 188 -7.24 6.19 5.08
CA PHE A 188 -7.91 5.29 4.15
C PHE A 188 -9.36 4.97 4.57
N GLY A 189 -9.73 5.23 5.82
CA GLY A 189 -11.11 5.12 6.27
C GLY A 189 -11.87 6.45 6.13
N PRO A 190 -12.15 7.14 7.24
CA PRO A 190 -13.01 8.33 7.26
C PRO A 190 -12.64 9.41 6.24
N ILE A 191 -11.36 9.76 6.12
CA ILE A 191 -10.93 10.88 5.28
C ILE A 191 -11.14 10.58 3.80
N SER A 192 -10.77 9.39 3.33
CA SER A 192 -10.95 9.02 1.91
C SER A 192 -12.42 8.92 1.51
N VAL A 193 -13.27 8.35 2.37
CA VAL A 193 -14.72 8.27 2.13
C VAL A 193 -15.33 9.66 2.11
N LEU A 194 -15.02 10.48 3.12
CA LEU A 194 -15.56 11.84 3.23
C LEU A 194 -15.08 12.74 2.07
N PHE A 195 -13.82 12.61 1.65
CA PHE A 195 -13.28 13.33 0.50
C PHE A 195 -14.07 13.01 -0.77
N ALA A 196 -14.24 11.73 -1.09
CA ALA A 196 -14.96 11.32 -2.29
C ALA A 196 -16.45 11.68 -2.25
N PHE A 197 -17.07 11.62 -1.07
CA PHE A 197 -18.44 12.09 -0.86
C PHE A 197 -18.55 13.60 -1.11
N MET A 198 -17.70 14.39 -0.43
CA MET A 198 -17.72 15.85 -0.49
C MET A 198 -17.43 16.37 -1.90
N VAL A 199 -16.54 15.71 -2.65
CA VAL A 199 -16.29 16.06 -4.06
C VAL A 199 -17.60 16.08 -4.86
N GLN A 200 -18.54 15.20 -4.56
CA GLN A 200 -19.80 15.07 -5.29
C GLN A 200 -20.91 15.95 -4.71
N THR A 201 -21.00 16.06 -3.37
CA THR A 201 -22.14 16.68 -2.69
C THR A 201 -21.89 18.14 -2.27
N GLY A 202 -20.63 18.50 -2.07
CA GLY A 202 -20.22 19.85 -1.67
C GLY A 202 -20.28 20.14 -0.17
N TYR A 203 -20.72 19.20 0.66
CA TYR A 203 -20.84 19.36 2.11
C TYR A 203 -20.20 18.21 2.90
N ILE A 204 -19.99 18.44 4.19
CA ILE A 204 -19.48 17.46 5.14
C ILE A 204 -20.68 16.67 5.69
N GLU A 205 -20.62 15.35 5.60
CA GLU A 205 -21.59 14.46 6.24
C GLU A 205 -20.87 13.44 7.12
N LEU A 206 -21.06 13.54 8.43
CA LEU A 206 -20.39 12.70 9.42
C LEU A 206 -20.93 11.27 9.40
N GLY A 207 -22.15 11.05 8.91
CA GLY A 207 -22.70 9.71 8.66
C GLY A 207 -21.79 8.84 7.81
N THR A 208 -21.05 9.44 6.86
CA THR A 208 -20.10 8.71 5.99
C THR A 208 -18.96 8.03 6.76
N ILE A 209 -18.58 8.56 7.93
CA ILE A 209 -17.54 7.98 8.80
C ILE A 209 -17.97 6.60 9.30
N TYR A 210 -19.25 6.45 9.65
CA TYR A 210 -19.80 5.17 10.10
C TYR A 210 -19.69 4.11 9.00
N TYR A 211 -19.99 4.47 7.75
CA TYR A 211 -19.85 3.58 6.60
C TYR A 211 -18.39 3.24 6.30
N ALA A 212 -17.43 4.10 6.65
CA ALA A 212 -16.02 3.88 6.39
C ALA A 212 -15.39 2.78 7.25
N ILE A 213 -15.94 2.51 8.44
CA ILE A 213 -15.34 1.61 9.46
C ILE A 213 -14.97 0.22 8.90
N PRO A 214 -15.84 -0.51 8.18
CA PRO A 214 -15.50 -1.85 7.68
C PRO A 214 -14.28 -1.85 6.74
N LEU A 215 -14.17 -0.83 5.90
CA LEU A 215 -13.05 -0.68 4.96
C LEU A 215 -11.79 -0.16 5.64
N ALA A 216 -11.93 0.76 6.61
CA ALA A 216 -10.81 1.26 7.40
C ALA A 216 -10.08 0.12 8.13
N LEU A 217 -10.86 -0.76 8.79
CA LEU A 217 -10.32 -1.92 9.51
C LEU A 217 -9.70 -2.96 8.56
N ASN A 218 -10.34 -3.24 7.41
CA ASN A 218 -9.75 -4.14 6.41
C ASN A 218 -8.46 -3.58 5.81
N THR A 219 -8.40 -2.27 5.55
CA THR A 219 -7.20 -1.61 5.03
C THR A 219 -6.07 -1.62 6.05
N GLU A 220 -6.38 -1.32 7.32
CA GLU A 220 -5.40 -1.47 8.38
C GLU A 220 -4.91 -2.93 8.43
N ALA A 221 -5.80 -3.93 8.34
CA ALA A 221 -5.38 -5.33 8.40
C ALA A 221 -4.32 -5.69 7.33
N ILE A 222 -4.37 -5.05 6.15
CA ILE A 222 -3.31 -5.17 5.14
C ILE A 222 -1.97 -4.68 5.70
N LEU A 223 -1.96 -3.48 6.27
CA LEU A 223 -0.75 -2.88 6.86
C LEU A 223 -0.26 -3.66 8.07
N HIS A 224 -1.12 -3.96 9.03
CA HIS A 224 -0.73 -4.65 10.25
C HIS A 224 -0.19 -6.05 9.94
N SER A 225 -0.74 -6.73 8.92
CA SER A 225 -0.16 -7.99 8.45
C SER A 225 1.22 -7.83 7.83
N ASN A 226 1.49 -6.71 7.16
CA ASN A 226 2.79 -6.36 6.61
C ASN A 226 3.79 -6.08 7.75
N ASN A 227 3.43 -5.26 8.73
CA ASN A 227 4.25 -4.93 9.88
C ASN A 227 4.55 -6.17 10.75
N THR A 228 3.59 -7.09 10.89
CA THR A 228 3.80 -8.34 11.64
C THR A 228 4.70 -9.32 10.90
N ARG A 229 4.57 -9.43 9.57
CA ARG A 229 5.48 -10.23 8.73
C ARG A 229 6.93 -9.77 8.88
N ASP A 230 7.14 -8.45 8.91
CA ASP A 230 8.46 -7.83 8.88
C ASP A 230 9.00 -7.49 10.28
N LEU A 231 8.31 -7.92 11.34
CA LEU A 231 8.60 -7.58 12.75
C LEU A 231 10.09 -7.77 13.11
N GLU A 232 10.67 -8.92 12.77
CA GLU A 232 12.07 -9.24 13.11
C GLU A 232 13.09 -8.44 12.29
N SER A 233 12.79 -8.10 11.03
CA SER A 233 13.67 -7.24 10.22
C SER A 233 13.57 -5.77 10.67
N ASP A 234 12.36 -5.30 10.94
CA ASP A 234 12.09 -3.94 11.39
C ASP A 234 12.77 -3.66 12.74
N LYS A 235 12.70 -4.63 13.66
CA LYS A 235 13.40 -4.56 14.95
C LYS A 235 14.92 -4.47 14.78
N LYS A 236 15.50 -5.19 13.82
CA LYS A 236 16.95 -5.13 13.51
C LYS A 236 17.36 -3.82 12.86
N ALA A 237 16.47 -3.20 12.08
CA ALA A 237 16.67 -1.87 11.52
C ALA A 237 16.49 -0.74 12.55
N GLY A 238 16.11 -1.06 13.79
CA GLY A 238 15.97 -0.10 14.88
C GLY A 238 14.70 0.77 14.79
N ILE A 239 13.73 0.37 13.98
CA ILE A 239 12.43 1.06 13.90
C ILE A 239 11.41 0.41 14.84
N VAL A 240 10.39 1.17 15.23
CA VAL A 240 9.33 0.70 16.13
C VAL A 240 7.99 0.80 15.42
N THR A 241 7.39 -0.36 15.13
CA THR A 241 6.02 -0.48 14.59
C THR A 241 5.06 -0.92 15.70
N LEU A 242 3.75 -0.76 15.48
CA LEU A 242 2.76 -1.22 16.46
C LEU A 242 2.90 -2.73 16.74
N ALA A 243 3.16 -3.53 15.70
CA ALA A 243 3.38 -4.97 15.82
C ALA A 243 4.58 -5.32 16.73
N ILE A 244 5.65 -4.50 16.70
CA ILE A 244 6.79 -4.66 17.62
C ILE A 244 6.38 -4.32 19.06
N LEU A 245 5.62 -3.24 19.27
CA LEU A 245 5.21 -2.80 20.61
C LEU A 245 4.31 -3.81 21.32
N ILE A 246 3.32 -4.35 20.61
CA ILE A 246 2.34 -5.28 21.19
C ILE A 246 2.84 -6.74 21.16
N GLY A 247 3.87 -7.02 20.38
CA GLY A 247 4.48 -8.33 20.23
C GLY A 247 3.66 -9.30 19.36
N HIS A 248 4.22 -10.48 19.13
CA HIS A 248 3.68 -11.46 18.17
C HIS A 248 2.26 -11.92 18.56
N THR A 249 2.03 -12.34 19.80
CA THR A 249 0.72 -12.88 20.24
C THR A 249 -0.40 -11.85 20.10
N VAL A 250 -0.19 -10.62 20.60
CA VAL A 250 -1.21 -9.57 20.51
C VAL A 250 -1.38 -9.11 19.06
N SER A 251 -0.33 -9.11 18.24
CA SER A 251 -0.44 -8.86 16.81
C SER A 251 -1.39 -9.83 16.09
N HIS A 252 -1.45 -11.10 16.50
CA HIS A 252 -2.42 -12.07 15.96
C HIS A 252 -3.85 -11.76 16.38
N VAL A 253 -4.05 -11.38 17.64
CA VAL A 253 -5.38 -10.98 18.15
C VAL A 253 -5.85 -9.71 17.45
N LEU A 254 -4.98 -8.72 17.32
CA LEU A 254 -5.28 -7.47 16.62
C LEU A 254 -5.64 -7.74 15.17
N TYR A 255 -4.84 -8.52 14.44
CA TYR A 255 -5.14 -8.89 13.06
C TYR A 255 -6.51 -9.56 12.91
N ALA A 256 -6.84 -10.53 13.78
CA ALA A 256 -8.15 -11.17 13.78
C ALA A 256 -9.28 -10.16 14.07
N PHE A 257 -9.08 -9.24 15.01
CA PHE A 257 -10.04 -8.17 15.31
C PHE A 257 -10.30 -7.29 14.08
N LEU A 258 -9.24 -6.82 13.41
CA LEU A 258 -9.33 -5.97 12.23
C LEU A 258 -10.01 -6.68 11.05
N LEU A 259 -9.75 -7.98 10.91
CA LEU A 259 -10.29 -8.80 9.83
C LEU A 259 -11.78 -9.14 10.06
N PHE A 260 -12.18 -9.50 11.29
CA PHE A 260 -13.53 -10.02 11.56
C PHE A 260 -14.55 -8.98 12.03
N THR A 261 -14.11 -7.89 12.66
CA THR A 261 -15.02 -6.80 13.09
C THR A 261 -15.84 -6.21 11.92
N PRO A 262 -15.29 -6.01 10.71
CA PRO A 262 -16.07 -5.63 9.53
C PRO A 262 -17.28 -6.54 9.29
N TYR A 263 -17.12 -7.86 9.39
CA TYR A 263 -18.24 -8.79 9.22
C TYR A 263 -19.29 -8.66 10.32
N VAL A 264 -18.88 -8.45 11.57
CA VAL A 264 -19.81 -8.17 12.68
C VAL A 264 -20.61 -6.91 12.40
N THR A 265 -19.95 -5.83 11.96
CA THR A 265 -20.64 -4.57 11.62
C THR A 265 -21.65 -4.76 10.47
N LEU A 266 -21.28 -5.52 9.44
CA LEU A 266 -22.15 -5.81 8.30
C LEU A 266 -23.36 -6.68 8.68
N VAL A 267 -23.18 -7.66 9.58
CA VAL A 267 -24.30 -8.47 10.10
C VAL A 267 -25.23 -7.62 10.96
N VAL A 268 -24.70 -6.75 11.82
CA VAL A 268 -25.53 -5.82 12.61
C VAL A 268 -26.32 -4.88 11.71
N LEU A 269 -25.69 -4.32 10.67
CA LEU A 269 -26.34 -3.51 9.66
C LEU A 269 -27.45 -4.28 8.93
N ALA A 270 -27.20 -5.55 8.60
CA ALA A 270 -28.18 -6.38 7.92
C ALA A 270 -29.41 -6.68 8.77
N LEU A 271 -29.22 -6.99 10.04
CA LEU A 271 -30.30 -7.29 10.98
C LEU A 271 -31.15 -6.06 11.32
N ARG A 272 -30.54 -4.87 11.35
CA ARG A 272 -31.23 -3.63 11.73
C ARG A 272 -31.87 -2.90 10.56
N TYR A 273 -31.30 -2.99 9.37
CA TYR A 273 -31.68 -2.10 8.27
C TYR A 273 -32.00 -2.85 6.98
N SER A 274 -31.09 -3.69 6.46
CA SER A 274 -31.33 -4.35 5.17
C SER A 274 -30.43 -5.55 4.91
N VAL A 275 -31.03 -6.65 4.45
CA VAL A 275 -30.35 -7.90 4.10
C VAL A 275 -29.23 -7.75 3.07
N TRP A 276 -29.24 -6.68 2.26
CA TRP A 276 -28.18 -6.39 1.30
C TRP A 276 -26.81 -6.23 1.95
N PHE A 277 -26.73 -5.81 3.22
CA PHE A 277 -25.47 -5.75 3.95
C PHE A 277 -24.85 -7.13 4.23
N LEU A 278 -25.56 -8.24 3.97
CA LEU A 278 -24.97 -9.59 3.98
C LEU A 278 -24.17 -9.91 2.73
N LEU A 279 -24.28 -9.15 1.63
CA LEU A 279 -23.53 -9.42 0.39
C LEU A 279 -22.02 -9.59 0.62
N PRO A 280 -21.31 -8.70 1.36
CA PRO A 280 -19.87 -8.87 1.54
C PRO A 280 -19.52 -10.04 2.46
N VAL A 281 -20.47 -10.56 3.25
CA VAL A 281 -20.27 -11.71 4.14
C VAL A 281 -19.96 -13.00 3.36
N ILE A 282 -20.30 -13.05 2.07
CA ILE A 282 -19.88 -14.14 1.16
C ILE A 282 -18.35 -14.33 1.14
N THR A 283 -17.58 -13.28 1.44
CA THR A 283 -16.12 -13.33 1.50
C THR A 283 -15.56 -13.94 2.79
N LEU A 284 -16.39 -14.16 3.82
CA LEU A 284 -15.99 -14.63 5.15
C LEU A 284 -15.15 -15.93 5.16
N PRO A 285 -15.45 -16.97 4.34
CA PRO A 285 -14.60 -18.16 4.28
C PRO A 285 -13.15 -17.85 3.86
N THR A 286 -12.97 -16.83 3.01
CA THR A 286 -11.63 -16.36 2.60
C THR A 286 -10.92 -15.69 3.78
N ALA A 287 -11.63 -14.90 4.59
CA ALA A 287 -11.06 -14.29 5.79
C ALA A 287 -10.53 -15.35 6.78
N PHE A 288 -11.31 -16.41 7.07
CA PHE A 288 -10.84 -17.51 7.91
C PHE A 288 -9.60 -18.21 7.35
N LYS A 289 -9.53 -18.42 6.03
CA LYS A 289 -8.35 -19.00 5.39
C LYS A 289 -7.12 -18.11 5.57
N ILE A 290 -7.26 -16.80 5.36
CA ILE A 290 -6.16 -15.84 5.49
C ILE A 290 -5.70 -15.74 6.95
N GLU A 291 -6.63 -15.71 7.90
CA GLU A 291 -6.30 -15.65 9.32
C GLU A 291 -5.50 -16.88 9.79
N LYS A 292 -5.88 -18.07 9.34
CA LYS A 292 -5.11 -19.29 9.59
C LYS A 292 -3.69 -19.22 9.01
N GLN A 293 -3.54 -18.63 7.82
CA GLN A 293 -2.23 -18.43 7.19
C GLN A 293 -1.40 -17.37 7.91
N PHE A 294 -2.04 -16.36 8.51
CA PHE A 294 -1.35 -15.34 9.29
C PHE A 294 -0.66 -15.93 10.52
N ARG A 295 -1.31 -16.89 11.20
CA ARG A 295 -0.74 -17.63 12.35
C ARG A 295 0.45 -18.53 12.01
N THR A 296 0.71 -18.79 10.73
CA THR A 296 1.70 -19.78 10.31
C THR A 296 2.93 -19.07 9.70
N PRO A 297 4.14 -19.21 10.29
CA PRO A 297 5.32 -18.44 9.91
C PRO A 297 5.75 -18.53 8.43
N HIS A 298 5.44 -19.65 7.75
CA HIS A 298 5.82 -19.87 6.35
C HIS A 298 4.79 -19.37 5.34
N THR A 299 3.58 -19.01 5.78
CA THR A 299 2.51 -18.56 4.87
C THR A 299 2.20 -17.07 5.01
N ILE A 300 2.62 -16.44 6.12
CA ILE A 300 2.42 -15.01 6.42
C ILE A 300 2.94 -14.08 5.32
N GLN A 301 3.94 -14.51 4.54
CA GLN A 301 4.58 -13.72 3.49
C GLN A 301 3.59 -13.24 2.42
N SER A 302 2.58 -14.06 2.13
CA SER A 302 1.56 -13.77 1.13
C SER A 302 0.31 -13.07 1.70
N VAL A 303 0.18 -12.99 3.03
CA VAL A 303 -1.02 -12.50 3.70
C VAL A 303 -1.36 -11.04 3.37
N PRO A 304 -0.41 -10.09 3.29
CA PRO A 304 -0.75 -8.71 2.92
C PRO A 304 -1.44 -8.61 1.56
N LYS A 305 -0.92 -9.31 0.54
CA LYS A 305 -1.50 -9.34 -0.82
C LYS A 305 -2.85 -10.05 -0.84
N GLN A 306 -3.01 -11.14 -0.08
CA GLN A 306 -4.30 -11.83 0.04
C GLN A 306 -5.35 -10.98 0.77
N THR A 307 -4.95 -10.25 1.82
CA THR A 307 -5.81 -9.32 2.56
C THR A 307 -6.22 -8.15 1.68
N ALA A 308 -5.32 -7.62 0.85
CA ALA A 308 -5.64 -6.56 -0.12
C ALA A 308 -6.65 -7.03 -1.18
N LYS A 309 -6.53 -8.29 -1.62
CA LYS A 309 -7.51 -8.93 -2.50
C LYS A 309 -8.85 -9.11 -1.80
N LEU A 310 -8.87 -9.55 -0.54
CA LEU A 310 -10.09 -9.64 0.26
C LEU A 310 -10.77 -8.27 0.41
N ASN A 311 -10.01 -7.23 0.77
CA ASN A 311 -10.47 -5.85 0.87
C ASN A 311 -11.14 -5.38 -0.44
N MET A 312 -10.55 -5.71 -1.60
CA MET A 312 -11.15 -5.39 -2.90
C MET A 312 -12.52 -6.07 -3.10
N PHE A 313 -12.63 -7.39 -2.87
CA PHE A 313 -13.91 -8.10 -3.06
C PHE A 313 -14.96 -7.68 -2.04
N LEU A 314 -14.57 -7.57 -0.77
CA LEU A 314 -15.44 -7.10 0.31
C LEU A 314 -15.92 -5.67 0.00
N GLY A 315 -15.02 -4.79 -0.42
CA GLY A 315 -15.34 -3.41 -0.77
C GLY A 315 -16.27 -3.29 -1.97
N ILE A 316 -16.05 -4.04 -3.05
CA ILE A 316 -16.97 -4.06 -4.20
C ILE A 316 -18.37 -4.49 -3.76
N LEU A 317 -18.48 -5.61 -3.02
CA LEU A 317 -19.77 -6.10 -2.55
C LEU A 317 -20.43 -5.13 -1.58
N TYR A 318 -19.64 -4.42 -0.77
CA TYR A 318 -20.16 -3.45 0.19
C TYR A 318 -20.63 -2.15 -0.48
N VAL A 319 -19.91 -1.67 -1.50
CA VAL A 319 -20.37 -0.57 -2.37
C VAL A 319 -21.68 -0.95 -3.05
N VAL A 320 -21.77 -2.15 -3.62
CA VAL A 320 -23.01 -2.65 -4.23
C VAL A 320 -24.14 -2.74 -3.20
N ALA A 321 -23.87 -3.24 -1.98
CA ALA A 321 -24.86 -3.25 -0.91
C ALA A 321 -25.36 -1.83 -0.62
N CYS A 322 -24.46 -0.85 -0.43
CA CYS A 322 -24.84 0.54 -0.20
C CYS A 322 -25.62 1.16 -1.36
N LEU A 323 -25.47 0.68 -2.59
CA LEU A 323 -26.29 1.12 -3.73
C LEU A 323 -27.70 0.52 -3.73
N LEU A 324 -27.90 -0.66 -3.13
CA LEU A 324 -29.16 -1.42 -3.14
C LEU A 324 -30.05 -1.23 -1.90
N VAL A 325 -29.47 -0.82 -0.77
CA VAL A 325 -30.17 -0.65 0.52
C VAL A 325 -31.14 0.53 0.47
N ASP A 326 -32.40 0.38 0.86
CA ASP A 326 -33.35 1.50 0.96
C ASP A 326 -34.08 1.48 2.32
N PRO A 327 -33.99 2.52 3.17
CA PRO A 327 -33.15 3.74 3.08
C PRO A 327 -31.71 3.52 3.60
N LEU A 328 -30.78 4.43 3.31
CA LEU A 328 -29.43 4.44 3.91
C LEU A 328 -29.50 4.87 5.38
N PRO A 329 -29.07 4.04 6.35
CA PRO A 329 -29.05 4.47 7.75
C PRO A 329 -28.11 5.65 7.98
N TYR A 330 -28.56 6.66 8.75
CA TYR A 330 -27.76 7.82 9.13
C TYR A 330 -27.34 8.75 7.97
N LEU A 331 -27.95 8.62 6.80
CA LEU A 331 -27.77 9.45 5.61
C LEU A 331 -29.11 9.76 4.95
#